data_AF-A0A958M9F7-F1
#
_entry.id   AF-A0A958M9F7-F1
#
_cell.length_a   1.000
_cell.length_b   1.000
_cell.length_c   1.000
_cell.angle_alpha   90.00
_cell.angle_beta   90.00
_cell.angle_gamma   90.00
#
_symmetry.space_group_name_H-M   'P 1'
#
loop_
_entity.id
_entity.type
_entity.pdbx_description
1 polymer ?
#
loop_
_entity_poly.entity_id
_entity_poly.type
_entity_poly.pdbx_seq_one_letter_code
_entity_poly.pdbx_strand_id
1 'polypeptide(L)'
;MGRRAKTDLKKKTSGRRKFLKITGIVLVSLIVILALVPVLFKGKIMKTIKNSVNKNITATLDFDDVSLSLLRSFPSASVSISGLSV
;
A
#
# COMPACT_ATOMS: atom_id res chain seq x y z
N MET A 1 23.18 -28.06 52.00
CA MET A 1 23.03 -26.60 51.79
C MET A 1 23.05 -26.33 50.29
N GLY A 2 22.05 -25.63 49.72
CA GLY A 2 22.18 -24.95 48.42
C GLY A 2 21.63 -25.63 47.15
N ARG A 3 20.35 -26.03 47.11
CA ARG A 3 19.59 -26.02 45.83
C ARG A 3 19.11 -24.59 45.61
N ARG A 4 19.56 -23.91 44.54
CA ARG A 4 18.89 -22.80 43.81
C ARG A 4 19.92 -21.99 43.04
N ALA A 5 20.05 -22.27 41.75
CA ALA A 5 20.43 -21.28 40.72
C ALA A 5 20.08 -21.82 39.33
N LYS A 6 18.87 -22.35 39.19
CA LYS A 6 18.18 -22.48 37.90
C LYS A 6 17.09 -21.41 37.91
N THR A 7 17.46 -20.17 37.67
CA THR A 7 16.48 -19.08 37.45
C THR A 7 17.15 -18.03 36.59
N ASP A 8 16.87 -18.15 35.30
CA ASP A 8 16.50 -17.08 34.39
C ASP A 8 17.39 -15.82 34.20
N LEU A 9 17.27 -15.33 32.96
CA LEU A 9 17.47 -13.94 32.56
C LEU A 9 18.91 -13.44 32.42
N LYS A 10 19.45 -13.63 31.21
CA LYS A 10 19.55 -12.46 30.31
C LYS A 10 19.70 -12.87 28.84
N LYS A 11 18.59 -12.98 28.13
CA LYS A 11 18.60 -12.71 26.69
C LYS A 11 18.90 -11.21 26.51
N LYS A 12 20.17 -10.84 26.56
CA LYS A 12 20.67 -9.49 26.32
C LYS A 12 20.46 -9.16 24.84
N THR A 13 19.22 -8.85 24.46
CA THR A 13 18.93 -8.24 23.17
C THR A 13 19.54 -6.86 23.18
N SER A 14 20.78 -6.77 22.71
CA SER A 14 21.44 -5.52 22.34
C SER A 14 20.51 -4.71 21.44
N GLY A 15 20.41 -3.40 21.65
CA GLY A 15 19.49 -2.52 20.90
C GLY A 15 19.55 -2.71 19.38
N ARG A 16 20.71 -3.11 18.84
CA ARG A 16 20.92 -3.52 17.44
C ARG A 16 20.00 -4.66 16.97
N ARG A 17 19.75 -5.68 17.80
CA ARG A 17 18.85 -6.81 17.47
C ARG A 17 17.37 -6.41 17.52
N LYS A 18 17.02 -5.39 18.30
CA LYS A 18 15.65 -4.82 18.33
C LYS A 18 15.42 -3.95 17.10
N PHE A 19 16.38 -3.11 16.75
CA PHE A 19 16.36 -2.29 15.54
C PHE A 19 16.24 -3.15 14.29
N LEU A 20 17.07 -4.20 14.12
CA LEU A 20 16.97 -5.12 12.97
C LEU A 20 15.59 -5.76 12.82
N LYS A 21 14.95 -6.14 13.95
CA LYS A 21 13.60 -6.70 13.92
C LYS A 21 12.56 -5.66 13.51
N ILE A 22 12.65 -4.44 14.05
CA ILE A 22 11.73 -3.35 13.72
C ILE A 22 11.90 -2.94 12.26
N THR A 23 13.13 -2.74 11.79
CA THR A 23 13.41 -2.44 10.38
C THR A 23 12.86 -3.52 9.46
N GLY A 24 13.03 -4.81 9.79
CA GLY A 24 12.44 -5.90 9.03
C GLY A 24 10.91 -5.83 8.97
N ILE A 25 10.24 -5.60 10.11
CA ILE A 25 8.78 -5.46 10.18
C ILE A 25 8.30 -4.24 9.38
N VAL A 26 8.99 -3.10 9.52
CA VAL A 26 8.66 -1.87 8.78
C VAL A 26 8.81 -2.07 7.28
N LEU A 27 9.89 -2.75 6.84
CA LEU A 27 10.11 -3.03 5.42
C LEU A 27 9.00 -3.93 4.84
N VAL A 28 8.63 -4.99 5.56
CA VAL A 28 7.52 -5.87 5.17
C VAL A 28 6.20 -5.13 5.16
N SER A 29 5.91 -4.35 6.20
CA SER A 29 4.72 -3.50 6.28
C SER A 29 4.64 -2.52 5.10
N LEU A 30 5.77 -1.91 4.71
CA LEU A 30 5.82 -0.98 3.59
C LEU A 30 5.49 -1.68 2.27
N ILE A 31 6.04 -2.88 2.02
CA ILE A 31 5.74 -3.68 0.82
C ILE A 31 4.25 -4.04 0.76
N VAL A 32 3.67 -4.46 1.90
CA VAL A 32 2.25 -4.79 1.99
C VAL A 32 1.38 -3.57 1.67
N ILE A 33 1.71 -2.40 2.22
CA ILE A 33 1.01 -1.15 1.92
C ILE A 33 1.15 -0.81 0.43
N LEU A 34 2.35 -0.91 -0.15
CA LEU A 34 2.59 -0.61 -1.56
C LEU A 34 1.75 -1.49 -2.50
N ALA A 35 1.53 -2.75 -2.14
CA ALA A 35 0.68 -3.66 -2.89
C ALA A 35 -0.82 -3.37 -2.67
N LEU A 36 -1.22 -3.03 -1.45
CA LEU A 36 -2.63 -2.77 -1.09
C LEU A 36 -3.13 -1.40 -1.58
N VAL A 37 -2.27 -0.38 -1.64
CA VAL A 37 -2.64 0.98 -2.09
C VAL A 37 -3.31 0.97 -3.48
N PRO A 38 -2.73 0.42 -4.55
CA PRO A 38 -3.41 0.41 -5.85
C PRO A 38 -4.73 -0.36 -5.79
N VAL A 39 -4.83 -1.45 -5.02
CA VAL A 39 -6.05 -2.27 -4.93
C VAL A 39 -7.18 -1.56 -4.18
N LEU A 40 -6.90 -1.03 -2.99
CA LEU A 40 -7.90 -0.37 -2.15
C LEU A 40 -8.34 0.99 -2.73
N PHE A 41 -7.45 1.68 -3.45
CA PHE A 41 -7.72 3.00 -3.98
C PHE A 41 -8.18 3.02 -5.45
N LYS A 42 -7.99 1.94 -6.26
CA LYS A 42 -8.46 1.86 -7.67
C LYS A 42 -9.92 2.30 -7.80
N GLY A 43 -10.81 1.71 -6.98
CA GLY A 43 -12.25 1.98 -7.06
C GLY A 43 -12.61 3.42 -6.69
N LYS A 44 -11.97 4.01 -5.66
CA LYS A 44 -12.21 5.41 -5.26
C LYS A 44 -11.75 6.38 -6.35
N ILE A 45 -10.58 6.12 -6.93
CA ILE A 45 -10.00 6.94 -8.01
C ILE A 45 -10.89 6.89 -9.25
N MET A 46 -11.35 5.71 -9.66
CA MET A 46 -12.30 5.55 -10.77
C MET A 46 -13.58 6.37 -10.57
N LYS A 47 -14.20 6.29 -9.39
CA LYS A 47 -15.40 7.08 -9.05
C LYS A 47 -15.13 8.59 -9.09
N THR A 48 -14.01 9.03 -8.52
CA THR A 48 -13.63 10.45 -8.52
C THR A 48 -13.38 10.96 -9.93
N ILE A 49 -12.72 10.18 -10.79
CA ILE A 49 -12.49 10.55 -12.20
C ILE A 49 -13.83 10.61 -12.95
N LYS A 50 -14.69 9.58 -12.86
CA LYS A 50 -16.04 9.60 -13.47
C LYS A 50 -16.81 10.85 -13.05
N ASN A 51 -16.84 11.14 -11.74
CA ASN A 51 -17.58 12.28 -11.21
C ASN A 51 -16.98 13.62 -11.65
N SER A 52 -15.65 13.78 -11.60
CA SER A 52 -14.98 15.01 -12.03
C SER A 52 -15.16 15.24 -13.53
N VAL A 53 -15.03 14.20 -14.35
CA VAL A 53 -15.17 14.36 -15.79
C VAL A 53 -16.63 14.68 -16.15
N ASN A 54 -17.61 13.91 -15.68
CA ASN A 54 -19.03 14.20 -15.92
C ASN A 54 -19.48 15.58 -15.40
N LYS A 55 -18.78 16.14 -14.41
CA LYS A 55 -19.05 17.49 -13.90
C LYS A 55 -18.42 18.60 -14.76
N ASN A 56 -17.27 18.33 -15.38
CA ASN A 56 -16.52 19.32 -16.16
C ASN A 56 -16.80 19.26 -17.66
N ILE A 57 -17.32 18.15 -18.18
CA ILE A 57 -17.76 18.02 -19.58
C ILE A 57 -19.22 17.58 -19.62
N THR A 58 -19.98 18.10 -20.59
CA THR A 58 -21.38 17.71 -20.86
C THR A 58 -21.46 16.34 -21.54
N ALA A 59 -20.69 15.36 -21.07
CA ALA A 59 -20.68 14.00 -21.59
C ALA A 59 -20.61 13.05 -20.40
N THR A 60 -21.48 12.04 -20.41
CA THR A 60 -21.46 10.96 -19.42
C THR A 60 -20.43 9.96 -19.91
N LEU A 61 -19.19 10.05 -19.42
CA LEU A 61 -18.18 9.07 -19.78
C LEU A 61 -18.35 7.83 -18.92
N ASP A 62 -18.92 6.79 -19.52
CA ASP A 62 -18.88 5.46 -18.96
C ASP A 62 -17.70 4.68 -19.54
N PHE A 63 -16.87 4.18 -18.65
CA PHE A 63 -15.74 3.32 -18.96
C PHE A 63 -15.77 2.08 -18.08
N ASP A 64 -15.50 0.96 -18.74
CA ASP A 64 -15.58 -0.39 -18.19
C ASP A 64 -14.42 -0.66 -17.22
N ASP A 65 -13.21 -0.26 -17.61
CA ASP A 65 -12.01 -0.46 -16.80
C ASP A 65 -11.06 0.75 -16.81
N VAL A 66 -10.61 1.11 -15.60
CA VAL A 66 -9.56 2.13 -15.39
C VAL A 66 -8.37 1.47 -14.73
N SER A 67 -7.27 1.39 -15.47
CA SER A 67 -6.00 0.88 -14.96
C SER A 67 -5.13 2.04 -14.50
N LEU A 68 -4.86 2.07 -13.19
CA LEU A 68 -3.92 3.02 -12.60
C LEU A 68 -2.57 2.34 -12.39
N SER A 69 -1.56 2.75 -13.16
CA SER A 69 -0.18 2.30 -12.98
C SER A 69 0.57 3.28 -12.08
N LEU A 70 0.63 2.97 -10.78
CA LEU A 70 1.46 3.68 -9.81
C LEU A 70 2.84 3.01 -9.64
N LEU A 71 2.87 1.68 -9.60
CA LEU A 71 4.09 0.92 -9.34
C LEU A 71 5.07 0.97 -10.52
N ARG A 72 4.56 1.01 -11.75
CA ARG A 72 5.39 1.01 -12.97
C ARG A 72 5.86 2.40 -13.39
N SER A 73 5.16 3.46 -12.97
CA SER A 73 5.42 4.85 -13.36
C SER A 73 5.86 5.73 -12.17
N PHE A 74 6.13 5.13 -11.00
CA PHE A 74 6.48 5.87 -9.79
C PHE A 74 7.69 6.79 -10.02
N PRO A 75 7.66 8.07 -9.57
CA PRO A 75 6.71 8.69 -8.64
C PRO A 75 5.37 9.17 -9.24
N SER A 76 5.24 9.16 -10.57
CA SER A 76 4.07 9.67 -11.26
C SER A 76 2.99 8.60 -11.42
N ALA A 77 1.73 9.02 -11.32
CA ALA A 77 0.59 8.15 -11.56
C ALA A 77 0.18 8.18 -13.04
N SER A 78 0.10 7.03 -13.70
CA SER A 78 -0.44 6.92 -15.06
C SER A 78 -1.83 6.30 -15.05
N VAL A 79 -2.78 6.94 -15.71
CA VAL A 79 -4.17 6.44 -15.87
C VAL A 79 -4.36 6.00 -17.31
N SER A 80 -4.81 4.76 -17.51
CA SER A 80 -5.26 4.25 -18.80
C SER A 80 -6.73 3.86 -18.68
N ILE A 81 -7.55 4.39 -19.59
CA ILE A 81 -8.98 4.08 -19.65
C ILE A 81 -9.23 3.20 -20.88
N SER A 82 -9.98 2.12 -20.69
CA SER A 82 -10.36 1.18 -21.75
C SER A 82 -11.88 1.04 -21.79
N GLY A 83 -12.43 0.81 -22.99
CA GLY A 83 -13.87 0.68 -23.19
C GLY A 83 -14.63 1.99 -22.93
N LEU A 84 -14.17 3.09 -23.54
CA LEU A 84 -14.89 4.37 -23.51
C LEU A 84 -16.18 4.22 -24.32
N SER A 85 -17.32 4.48 -23.68
CA SER A 85 -18.60 4.69 -24.35
C SER A 85 -19.08 6.11 -24.04
N VAL A 86 -19.51 6.83 -25.07
CA VAL A 86 -20.11 8.18 -24.99
C VAL A 86 -21.62 8.12 -25.04
#